data_AF-A0AAX6F0Y2-F1
#
_entry.id   AF-A0AAX6F0Y2-F1
#
_cell.length_a   1.000
_cell.length_b   1.000
_cell.length_c   1.000
_cell.angle_alpha   90.00
_cell.angle_beta   90.00
_cell.angle_gamma   90.00
#
_symmetry.space_group_name_H-M   'P 1'
#
loop_
_entity.id
_entity.type
_entity.pdbx_description
1 polymer ?
#
loop_
_entity_poly.entity_id
_entity_poly.type
_entity_poly.pdbx_seq_one_letter_code
_entity_poly.pdbx_strand_id
1 'polypeptide(L)'
;MIRELLISFRKATGQKPMRIIFYRDGVSDGQFYQVLLYELDAIRKACASLEPNYQPPVTFVIVQKRHHTRLYANNHKDRSSIDKSGNILPGTVVDSKICHPTEFDFYLCSHAGIQGTSRPAHYHVLWDENNFTADEMQTLTNNLCYTYARCTRSVSVVPPAYYAHLAAFRARFYMEPELPENPNSVCTKTENRTPVKPLPALKDKVKRVMFYC
;
A
#
# COMPACT_ATOMS: atom_id res chain seq x y z
N MET A 1 -15.97 -4.35 2.40
CA MET A 1 -14.75 -3.56 2.66
C MET A 1 -14.92 -2.06 2.38
N ILE A 2 -14.89 -1.56 1.13
CA ILE A 2 -14.85 -0.10 0.86
C ILE A 2 -16.06 0.64 1.45
N ARG A 3 -17.27 0.12 1.25
CA ARG A 3 -18.50 0.66 1.84
C ARG A 3 -18.42 0.79 3.37
N GLU A 4 -17.87 -0.22 4.04
CA GLU A 4 -17.74 -0.22 5.51
C GLU A 4 -16.75 0.83 5.99
N LEU A 5 -15.65 1.03 5.26
CA LEU A 5 -14.67 2.09 5.54
C LEU A 5 -15.30 3.48 5.38
N LEU A 6 -16.09 3.70 4.32
CA LEU A 6 -16.80 4.96 4.09
C LEU A 6 -17.82 5.25 5.20
N ILE A 7 -18.58 4.23 5.64
CA ILE A 7 -19.49 4.36 6.79
C ILE A 7 -18.72 4.67 8.07
N SER A 8 -17.59 4.00 8.31
CA SER A 8 -16.76 4.23 9.51
C SER A 8 -16.17 5.63 9.49
N PHE A 9 -15.73 6.13 8.32
CA PHE A 9 -15.23 7.48 8.16
C PHE A 9 -16.30 8.51 8.54
N ARG A 10 -17.50 8.39 7.95
CA ARG A 10 -18.62 9.31 8.26
C ARG A 10 -19.01 9.27 9.74
N LYS A 11 -18.96 8.11 10.38
CA LYS A 11 -19.22 7.99 11.83
C LYS A 11 -18.15 8.66 12.68
N ALA A 12 -16.90 8.68 12.24
CA ALA A 12 -15.78 9.26 12.99
C ALA A 12 -15.66 10.78 12.79
N THR A 13 -15.91 11.27 11.57
CA THR A 13 -15.69 12.68 11.19
C THR A 13 -16.98 13.49 11.07
N GLY A 14 -18.14 12.83 11.02
CA GLY A 14 -19.43 13.46 10.71
C GLY A 14 -19.62 13.81 9.23
N GLN A 15 -18.59 13.65 8.39
CA GLN A 15 -18.61 14.06 6.98
C GLN A 15 -18.33 12.88 6.04
N LYS A 16 -18.79 12.98 4.79
CA LYS A 16 -18.41 12.05 3.72
C LYS A 16 -17.10 12.52 3.07
N PRO A 17 -16.20 11.62 2.67
CA PRO A 17 -14.96 12.04 2.05
C PRO A 17 -15.22 12.66 0.68
N MET A 18 -14.69 13.87 0.46
CA MET A 18 -14.84 14.57 -0.82
C MET A 18 -13.86 14.07 -1.89
N ARG A 19 -12.79 13.38 -1.48
CA ARG A 19 -11.75 12.82 -2.35
C ARG A 19 -11.32 11.46 -1.82
N ILE A 20 -11.01 10.52 -2.70
CA ILE A 20 -10.49 9.20 -2.34
C ILE A 20 -9.12 9.02 -2.97
N ILE A 21 -8.12 8.72 -2.15
CA ILE A 21 -6.76 8.38 -2.59
C ILE A 21 -6.51 6.94 -2.20
N PHE A 22 -6.31 6.09 -3.20
CA PHE A 22 -6.26 4.64 -3.02
C PHE A 22 -4.87 4.11 -3.37
N TYR A 23 -4.11 3.74 -2.34
CA TYR A 23 -2.80 3.11 -2.49
C TYR A 23 -2.94 1.59 -2.48
N ARG A 24 -2.51 0.94 -3.56
CA ARG A 24 -2.67 -0.50 -3.79
C ARG A 24 -1.31 -1.18 -3.92
N ASP A 25 -0.96 -2.04 -2.96
CA ASP A 25 0.34 -2.75 -2.93
C ASP A 25 0.26 -4.18 -3.47
N GLY A 26 1.31 -4.66 -4.15
CA GLY A 26 1.40 -6.08 -4.56
C GLY A 26 0.70 -6.40 -5.87
N VAL A 27 0.74 -5.48 -6.83
CA VAL A 27 0.27 -5.68 -8.21
C VAL A 27 1.48 -5.60 -9.15
N SER A 28 1.58 -6.55 -10.08
CA SER A 28 2.62 -6.53 -11.13
C SER A 28 2.12 -5.78 -12.36
N ASP A 29 3.03 -5.22 -13.16
CA ASP A 29 2.71 -4.34 -14.31
C ASP A 29 1.68 -4.95 -15.26
N GLY A 30 1.84 -6.24 -15.60
CA GLY A 30 0.90 -6.97 -16.47
C GLY A 30 -0.53 -7.12 -15.92
N GLN A 31 -0.77 -6.75 -14.66
CA GLN A 31 -2.09 -6.82 -14.01
C GLN A 31 -2.70 -5.43 -13.76
N PHE A 32 -1.99 -4.34 -14.06
CA PHE A 32 -2.42 -2.97 -13.73
C PHE A 32 -3.83 -2.67 -14.20
N TYR A 33 -4.09 -2.88 -15.50
CA TYR A 33 -5.38 -2.53 -16.09
C TYR A 33 -6.53 -3.38 -15.56
N GLN A 34 -6.31 -4.69 -15.41
CA GLN A 34 -7.33 -5.61 -14.87
C GLN A 34 -7.70 -5.24 -13.43
N VAL A 35 -6.70 -4.98 -12.59
CA VAL A 35 -6.91 -4.60 -11.19
C VAL A 35 -7.57 -3.23 -11.11
N LEU A 36 -7.11 -2.25 -11.90
CA LEU A 36 -7.70 -0.92 -11.95
C LEU A 36 -9.18 -0.98 -12.28
N LEU A 37 -9.55 -1.63 -13.40
CA LEU A 37 -10.95 -1.67 -13.83
C LEU A 37 -11.87 -2.31 -12.78
N TYR A 38 -11.44 -3.43 -12.20
CA TYR A 38 -12.23 -4.14 -11.21
C TYR A 38 -12.34 -3.37 -9.88
N GLU A 39 -11.22 -2.87 -9.36
CA GLU A 39 -11.19 -2.20 -8.05
C GLU A 39 -11.80 -0.80 -8.12
N LEU A 40 -11.60 -0.05 -9.21
CA LEU A 40 -12.21 1.27 -9.41
C LEU A 40 -13.74 1.15 -9.52
N ASP A 41 -14.25 0.18 -10.29
CA ASP A 41 -15.69 -0.12 -10.34
C ASP A 41 -16.25 -0.50 -8.96
N ALA A 42 -15.51 -1.30 -8.18
CA ALA A 42 -15.90 -1.63 -6.81
C ALA A 42 -15.95 -0.39 -5.89
N ILE A 43 -15.01 0.56 -6.04
CA ILE A 43 -15.04 1.85 -5.32
C ILE A 43 -16.30 2.64 -5.72
N ARG A 44 -16.60 2.73 -7.02
CA ARG A 44 -17.79 3.46 -7.53
C ARG A 44 -19.09 2.86 -7.03
N LYS A 45 -19.24 1.54 -7.11
CA LYS A 45 -20.41 0.81 -6.59
C LYS A 45 -20.57 1.02 -5.08
N ALA A 46 -19.47 1.02 -4.32
CA ALA A 46 -19.52 1.30 -2.89
C ALA A 46 -20.02 2.73 -2.59
N CYS A 47 -19.57 3.73 -3.35
CA CYS A 47 -20.03 5.11 -3.21
C CYS A 47 -21.53 5.24 -3.57
N ALA A 48 -21.95 4.70 -4.72
CA ALA A 48 -23.33 4.73 -5.16
C ALA A 48 -24.29 4.00 -4.19
N SER A 49 -23.81 2.96 -3.50
CA SER A 49 -24.60 2.23 -2.50
C SER A 49 -24.87 3.00 -1.20
N LEU A 50 -24.17 4.11 -0.97
CA LEU A 50 -24.33 4.94 0.24
C LEU A 50 -25.33 6.06 0.02
N GLU A 51 -25.27 6.71 -1.13
CA GLU A 51 -26.11 7.86 -1.46
C GLU A 51 -26.22 7.95 -2.99
N PRO A 52 -27.43 8.11 -3.55
CA PRO A 52 -27.59 8.41 -4.97
C PRO A 52 -26.75 9.63 -5.36
N ASN A 53 -26.05 9.57 -6.50
CA ASN A 53 -25.19 10.63 -7.03
C ASN A 53 -23.90 10.94 -6.23
N TYR A 54 -23.57 10.17 -5.19
CA TYR A 54 -22.28 10.33 -4.51
C TYR A 54 -21.14 9.72 -5.32
N GLN A 55 -20.37 10.59 -6.00
CA GLN A 55 -19.24 10.22 -6.84
C GLN A 55 -18.02 11.10 -6.54
N PRO A 56 -17.30 10.87 -5.42
CA PRO A 56 -16.09 11.62 -5.13
C PRO A 56 -14.99 11.28 -6.16
N PRO A 57 -14.14 12.25 -6.55
CA PRO A 57 -12.98 11.99 -7.39
C PRO A 57 -12.01 11.00 -6.73
N VAL A 58 -11.50 10.06 -7.54
CA VAL A 58 -10.60 8.99 -7.11
C VAL A 58 -9.23 9.15 -7.76
N THR A 59 -8.18 9.02 -6.94
CA THR A 59 -6.80 8.81 -7.40
C THR A 59 -6.36 7.40 -7.03
N PHE A 60 -5.94 6.60 -7.99
CA PHE A 60 -5.55 5.20 -7.84
C PHE A 60 -4.06 5.05 -8.09
N VAL A 61 -3.33 4.62 -7.06
CA VAL A 61 -1.87 4.58 -7.05
C VAL A 61 -1.41 3.17 -6.70
N ILE A 62 -0.71 2.52 -7.62
CA ILE A 62 -0.02 1.27 -7.35
C ILE A 62 1.27 1.57 -6.60
N VAL A 63 1.55 0.74 -5.60
CA VAL A 63 2.82 0.77 -4.86
C VAL A 63 3.55 -0.55 -5.08
N GLN A 64 4.81 -0.45 -5.51
CA GLN A 64 5.68 -1.60 -5.72
C GLN A 64 6.97 -1.41 -4.94
N LYS A 65 7.12 -2.15 -3.84
CA LYS A 65 8.37 -2.19 -3.06
C LYS A 65 9.38 -3.21 -3.58
N ARG A 66 8.92 -4.23 -4.30
CA ARG A 66 9.72 -5.39 -4.69
C ARG A 66 10.01 -5.36 -6.19
N HIS A 67 11.02 -4.59 -6.56
CA HIS A 67 11.54 -4.51 -7.94
C HIS A 67 13.08 -4.53 -7.96
N HIS A 68 13.65 -4.51 -9.17
CA HIS A 68 15.09 -4.62 -9.40
C HIS A 68 15.82 -3.27 -9.38
N THR A 69 15.12 -2.14 -9.56
CA THR A 69 15.73 -0.79 -9.52
C THR A 69 16.39 -0.47 -8.18
N ARG A 70 17.64 0.01 -8.23
CA ARG A 70 18.41 0.53 -7.08
C ARG A 70 18.96 1.90 -7.46
N LEU A 71 19.01 2.79 -6.48
CA LEU A 71 19.48 4.15 -6.65
C LEU A 71 20.69 4.38 -5.74
N TYR A 72 21.71 5.03 -6.31
CA TYR A 72 22.97 5.32 -5.63
C TYR A 72 23.29 6.80 -5.79
N ALA A 73 23.93 7.39 -4.79
CA ALA A 73 24.43 8.75 -4.90
C ALA A 73 25.59 8.79 -5.90
N ASN A 74 25.60 9.79 -6.78
CA ASN A 74 26.66 9.95 -7.77
C ASN A 74 28.04 10.14 -7.12
N ASN A 75 28.08 10.80 -5.96
CA ASN A 75 29.31 11.02 -5.21
C ASN A 75 29.23 10.46 -3.78
N HIS A 76 29.73 9.24 -3.59
CA HIS A 76 29.80 8.61 -2.27
C HIS A 76 30.72 9.31 -1.26
N LYS A 77 31.53 10.29 -1.68
CA LYS A 77 32.36 11.09 -0.77
C LYS A 77 31.62 12.30 -0.22
N ASP A 78 30.54 12.73 -0.87
CA ASP A 78 29.74 13.86 -0.44
C ASP A 78 28.71 13.44 0.60
N ARG A 79 29.02 13.69 1.87
CA ARG A 79 28.17 13.39 3.02
C ARG A 79 26.83 14.14 3.01
N SER A 80 26.66 15.16 2.18
CA SER A 80 25.38 15.86 2.03
C SER A 80 24.41 15.10 1.11
N SER A 81 24.89 14.11 0.36
CA SER A 81 24.09 13.34 -0.61
C SER A 81 23.80 11.90 -0.17
N ILE A 82 24.40 11.46 0.93
CA ILE A 82 24.28 10.09 1.45
C ILE A 82 23.86 10.07 2.93
N ASP A 83 23.15 9.03 3.32
CA ASP A 83 22.87 8.76 4.72
C ASP A 83 24.07 8.09 5.43
N LYS A 84 23.90 7.81 6.73
CA LYS A 84 24.94 7.17 7.56
C LYS A 84 25.37 5.78 7.07
N SER A 85 24.54 5.11 6.28
CA SER A 85 24.81 3.78 5.72
C SER A 85 25.40 3.83 4.31
N GLY A 86 25.55 5.03 3.73
CA GLY A 86 26.02 5.22 2.35
C GLY A 86 24.92 5.09 1.29
N ASN A 87 23.65 5.01 1.71
CA ASN A 87 22.50 5.03 0.80
C ASN A 87 22.11 6.47 0.44
N ILE A 88 21.26 6.62 -0.57
CA ILE A 88 20.61 7.90 -0.87
C ILE A 88 19.80 8.42 0.32
N LEU A 89 19.66 9.74 0.42
CA LEU A 89 18.93 10.36 1.52
C LEU A 89 17.44 9.99 1.52
N PRO A 90 16.81 9.86 2.70
CA PRO A 90 15.36 9.76 2.81
C PRO A 90 14.67 10.97 2.15
N GLY A 91 13.61 10.72 1.41
CA GLY A 91 12.89 11.74 0.62
C GLY A 91 13.46 11.92 -0.79
N THR A 92 14.48 11.17 -1.20
CA THR A 92 14.95 11.19 -2.60
C THR A 92 13.84 10.69 -3.52
N VAL A 93 13.49 11.52 -4.51
CA VAL A 93 12.51 11.21 -5.56
C VAL A 93 13.23 11.14 -6.91
N VAL A 94 12.80 10.21 -7.76
CA VAL A 94 13.20 10.13 -9.17
C VAL A 94 11.95 9.90 -10.01
N ASP A 95 11.62 10.86 -10.86
CA ASP A 95 10.46 10.86 -11.76
C ASP A 95 10.86 11.06 -13.23
N SER A 96 12.17 11.02 -13.53
CA SER A 96 12.71 11.29 -14.86
C SER A 96 13.74 10.25 -15.29
N LYS A 97 13.94 10.12 -16.61
CA LYS A 97 14.88 9.23 -17.32
C LYS A 97 14.64 7.73 -17.18
N ILE A 98 14.41 7.24 -15.97
CA ILE A 98 14.25 5.80 -15.65
C ILE A 98 12.79 5.41 -15.38
N CYS A 99 11.89 6.39 -15.38
CA CYS A 99 10.44 6.24 -15.22
C CYS A 99 9.78 5.97 -16.58
N HIS A 100 8.49 5.65 -16.58
CA HIS A 100 7.75 5.37 -17.79
C HIS A 100 7.76 6.61 -18.72
N PRO A 101 7.92 6.43 -20.05
CA PRO A 101 8.06 7.56 -20.97
C PRO A 101 6.80 8.44 -21.10
N THR A 102 5.62 7.91 -20.73
CA THR A 102 4.33 8.57 -20.95
C THR A 102 3.37 8.50 -19.76
N GLU A 103 3.62 7.62 -18.80
CA GLU A 103 2.70 7.39 -17.68
C GLU A 103 3.21 8.16 -16.46
N PHE A 104 2.34 8.34 -15.47
CA PHE A 104 2.70 9.07 -14.26
C PHE A 104 3.22 8.10 -13.20
N ASP A 105 4.53 7.90 -13.19
CA ASP A 105 5.24 7.10 -12.20
C ASP A 105 6.43 7.83 -11.60
N PHE A 106 6.81 7.41 -10.40
CA PHE A 106 8.00 7.93 -9.72
C PHE A 106 8.52 6.92 -8.69
N TYR A 107 9.83 6.97 -8.47
CA TYR A 107 10.48 6.28 -7.37
C TYR A 107 10.63 7.24 -6.20
N LEU A 108 10.33 6.75 -4.98
CA LEU A 108 10.52 7.48 -3.74
C LEU A 108 11.27 6.60 -2.73
N CYS A 109 12.43 7.07 -2.29
CA CYS A 109 13.15 6.50 -1.16
C CYS A 109 12.80 7.25 0.12
N SER A 110 11.65 6.94 0.73
CA SER A 110 11.15 7.66 1.91
C SER A 110 11.88 7.38 3.22
N HIS A 111 12.74 6.36 3.29
CA HIS A 111 13.32 5.84 4.53
C HIS A 111 14.84 5.89 4.53
N ALA A 112 15.44 5.92 5.73
CA ALA A 112 16.88 5.80 5.90
C ALA A 112 17.32 4.33 5.79
N GLY A 113 18.38 4.09 5.03
CA GLY A 113 19.04 2.80 4.95
C GLY A 113 19.68 2.47 6.29
N ILE A 114 19.36 1.30 6.85
CA ILE A 114 20.02 0.80 8.06
C ILE A 114 21.14 -0.16 7.66
N GLN A 115 20.87 -1.05 6.70
CA GLN A 115 21.78 -2.07 6.26
C GLN A 115 21.52 -2.42 4.80
N GLY A 116 22.60 -2.68 4.06
CA GLY A 116 22.55 -2.99 2.64
C GLY A 116 22.11 -1.80 1.79
N THR A 117 21.67 -2.06 0.57
CA THR A 117 21.16 -1.02 -0.34
C THR A 117 19.66 -0.82 -0.16
N SER A 118 19.25 0.42 0.09
CA SER A 118 17.85 0.83 0.18
C SER A 118 17.12 0.49 -1.12
N ARG A 119 15.86 0.05 -0.97
CA ARG A 119 14.96 -0.17 -2.09
C ARG A 119 13.96 0.99 -2.12
N PRO A 120 14.10 1.96 -3.04
CA PRO A 120 13.06 2.97 -3.22
C PRO A 120 11.76 2.27 -3.58
N ALA A 121 10.62 2.78 -3.14
CA ALA A 121 9.33 2.26 -3.60
C ALA A 121 8.96 2.93 -4.92
N HIS A 122 8.46 2.14 -5.87
CA HIS A 122 7.95 2.62 -7.14
C HIS A 122 6.45 2.88 -7.01
N TYR A 123 6.02 4.08 -7.35
CA TYR A 123 4.63 4.52 -7.30
C TYR A 123 4.17 4.80 -8.72
N HIS A 124 3.03 4.23 -9.08
CA HIS A 124 2.46 4.38 -10.41
C HIS A 124 1.01 4.84 -10.31
N VAL A 125 0.72 6.05 -10.80
CA VAL A 125 -0.61 6.65 -10.78
C VAL A 125 -1.37 6.16 -12.01
N LEU A 126 -2.26 5.18 -11.83
CA LEU A 126 -3.02 4.57 -12.93
C LEU A 126 -4.30 5.33 -13.29
N TRP A 127 -4.84 6.09 -12.33
CA TRP A 127 -6.05 6.86 -12.52
C TRP A 127 -6.04 8.07 -11.60
N ASP A 128 -6.35 9.25 -12.11
CA ASP A 128 -6.42 10.45 -11.29
C ASP A 128 -7.49 11.41 -11.77
N GLU A 129 -8.56 11.53 -10.99
CA GLU A 129 -9.61 12.54 -11.19
C GLU A 129 -9.43 13.77 -10.31
N ASN A 130 -8.51 13.70 -9.34
CA ASN A 130 -8.20 14.84 -8.49
C ASN A 130 -7.22 15.81 -9.16
N ASN A 131 -6.65 15.43 -10.30
CA ASN A 131 -5.68 16.21 -11.09
C ASN A 131 -4.49 16.69 -10.26
N PHE A 132 -3.87 15.77 -9.52
CA PHE A 132 -2.64 16.03 -8.79
C PHE A 132 -1.50 16.34 -9.74
N THR A 133 -0.71 17.34 -9.37
CA THR A 133 0.62 17.55 -9.96
C THR A 133 1.61 16.50 -9.45
N ALA A 134 2.73 16.33 -10.17
CA ALA A 134 3.85 15.49 -9.74
C ALA A 134 4.32 15.86 -8.33
N ASP A 135 4.60 17.14 -8.09
CA ASP A 135 5.07 17.66 -6.80
C ASP A 135 4.09 17.39 -5.65
N GLU A 136 2.79 17.59 -5.88
CA GLU A 136 1.76 17.34 -4.86
C GLU A 136 1.67 15.87 -4.51
N MET A 137 1.67 14.98 -5.50
CA MET A 137 1.55 13.54 -5.30
C MET A 137 2.79 12.98 -4.59
N GLN A 138 3.98 13.41 -5.01
CA GLN A 138 5.26 13.01 -4.43
C GLN A 138 5.37 13.50 -2.98
N THR A 139 5.05 14.78 -2.73
CA THR A 139 5.08 15.38 -1.40
C THR A 139 4.06 14.73 -0.47
N LEU A 140 2.83 14.50 -0.93
CA LEU A 140 1.80 13.80 -0.16
C LEU A 140 2.27 12.39 0.23
N THR A 141 2.77 11.62 -0.74
CA THR A 141 3.25 10.24 -0.52
C THR A 141 4.39 10.22 0.50
N ASN A 142 5.36 11.12 0.36
CA ASN A 142 6.47 11.23 1.30
C ASN A 142 6.00 11.63 2.70
N ASN A 143 5.16 12.65 2.84
CA ASN A 143 4.63 13.09 4.13
C ASN A 143 3.84 11.99 4.83
N LEU A 144 3.04 11.22 4.09
CA LEU A 144 2.33 10.08 4.65
C LEU A 144 3.30 9.04 5.23
N CYS A 145 4.50 8.84 4.68
CA CYS A 145 5.49 7.88 5.21
C CYS A 145 5.96 8.19 6.64
N TYR A 146 5.72 9.39 7.15
CA TYR A 146 6.02 9.78 8.54
C TYR A 146 4.86 9.52 9.52
N THR A 147 3.69 9.08 9.03
CA THR A 147 2.47 8.86 9.84
C THR A 147 2.34 7.42 10.37
N TYR A 148 3.40 6.61 10.26
CA TYR A 148 3.37 5.23 10.72
C TYR A 148 3.48 5.14 12.25
N ALA A 149 2.45 4.60 12.90
CA ALA A 149 2.28 4.68 14.35
C ALA A 149 3.22 3.78 15.15
N ARG A 150 3.86 2.77 14.53
CA ARG A 150 4.68 1.78 15.26
C ARG A 150 6.14 2.22 15.45
N CYS A 151 6.60 3.29 14.81
CA CYS A 151 7.95 3.80 15.02
C CYS A 151 8.05 5.31 14.78
N THR A 152 9.03 5.94 15.41
CA THR A 152 9.36 7.37 15.24
C THR A 152 10.30 7.61 14.05
N ARG A 153 10.12 6.85 12.97
CA ARG A 153 10.96 6.89 11.76
C ARG A 153 10.08 6.82 10.53
N SER A 154 10.51 7.47 9.45
CA SER A 154 9.86 7.30 8.15
C SER A 154 10.00 5.85 7.66
N VAL A 155 8.90 5.30 7.14
CA VAL A 155 8.83 3.96 6.60
C VAL A 155 9.01 3.94 5.08
N SER A 156 9.41 2.79 4.55
CA SER A 156 9.75 2.59 3.12
C SER A 156 8.57 2.57 2.16
N VAL A 157 7.33 2.51 2.67
CA VAL A 157 6.09 2.46 1.90
C VAL A 157 5.04 3.25 2.68
N VAL A 158 4.15 3.92 1.96
CA VAL A 158 3.04 4.69 2.53
C VAL A 158 2.24 3.88 3.59
N PRO A 159 1.93 4.44 4.78
CA PRO A 159 1.35 3.67 5.88
C PRO A 159 0.00 2.99 5.58
N PRO A 160 -0.93 3.54 4.77
CA PRO A 160 -2.13 2.81 4.36
C PRO A 160 -1.83 1.44 3.73
N ALA A 161 -0.85 1.38 2.81
CA ALA A 161 -0.41 0.13 2.20
C ALA A 161 0.31 -0.77 3.23
N TYR A 162 1.13 -0.18 4.10
CA TYR A 162 1.82 -0.92 5.17
C TYR A 162 0.83 -1.57 6.16
N TYR A 163 -0.20 -0.84 6.59
CA TYR A 163 -1.26 -1.33 7.47
C TYR A 163 -2.10 -2.41 6.80
N ALA A 164 -2.40 -2.28 5.51
CA ALA A 164 -3.06 -3.34 4.75
C ALA A 164 -2.23 -4.64 4.76
N HIS A 165 -0.91 -4.54 4.59
CA HIS A 165 -0.01 -5.69 4.70
C HIS A 165 -0.02 -6.31 6.11
N LEU A 166 0.00 -5.50 7.18
CA LEU A 166 -0.12 -6.00 8.56
C LEU A 166 -1.47 -6.70 8.81
N ALA A 167 -2.56 -6.12 8.31
CA ALA A 167 -3.89 -6.71 8.43
C ALA A 167 -3.99 -8.06 7.69
N ALA A 168 -3.45 -8.16 6.47
CA ALA A 168 -3.37 -9.40 5.71
C ALA A 168 -2.50 -10.45 6.41
N PHE A 169 -1.34 -10.05 6.96
CA PHE A 169 -0.47 -10.92 7.73
C PHE A 169 -1.15 -11.43 9.00
N ARG A 170 -1.90 -10.57 9.69
CA ARG A 170 -2.69 -10.95 10.87
C ARG A 170 -3.80 -11.94 10.51
N ALA A 171 -4.49 -11.72 9.38
CA ALA A 171 -5.52 -12.62 8.89
C ALA A 171 -4.98 -14.03 8.60
N ARG A 172 -3.75 -14.15 8.09
CA ARG A 172 -3.08 -15.45 7.88
C ARG A 172 -2.96 -16.27 9.17
N PHE A 173 -2.62 -15.66 10.30
CA PHE A 173 -2.56 -16.37 11.59
C PHE A 173 -3.92 -16.92 12.05
N TYR A 174 -5.02 -16.32 11.60
CA TYR A 174 -6.37 -16.85 11.88
C TYR A 174 -6.78 -18.00 10.96
N MET A 175 -6.03 -18.23 9.87
CA MET A 175 -6.27 -19.30 8.91
C MET A 175 -5.34 -20.51 9.11
N GLU A 176 -4.19 -20.33 9.75
CA GLU A 176 -3.27 -21.43 10.03
C GLU A 176 -3.99 -22.45 10.91
N PRO A 177 -4.13 -23.71 10.46
CA PRO A 177 -4.69 -24.76 11.29
C PRO A 177 -3.79 -24.91 12.52
N GLU A 178 -4.39 -25.16 13.69
CA GLU A 178 -3.64 -25.67 14.85
C GLU A 178 -2.76 -26.81 14.34
N LEU A 179 -1.43 -26.64 14.46
CA LEU A 179 -0.49 -27.69 14.09
C LEU A 179 -0.93 -28.96 14.84
N PRO A 180 -1.19 -30.09 14.16
CA PRO A 180 -1.48 -31.31 14.88
C PRO A 180 -0.26 -31.64 15.75
N GLU A 181 -0.48 -31.90 17.04
CA GLU A 181 0.55 -32.27 18.02
C GLU A 181 1.28 -33.60 17.69
N ASN A 182 1.09 -34.16 16.48
CA ASN A 182 1.63 -35.44 16.09
C ASN A 182 2.44 -35.36 14.78
N PRO A 183 3.78 -35.55 14.81
CA PRO A 183 4.67 -35.36 13.66
C PRO A 183 4.62 -36.48 12.59
N ASN A 184 3.75 -37.49 12.73
CA ASN A 184 3.78 -38.71 11.91
C ASN A 184 2.65 -38.84 10.86
N SER A 185 1.91 -37.78 10.54
CA SER A 185 0.91 -37.84 9.45
C SER A 185 1.50 -37.34 8.14
N VAL A 186 1.80 -38.28 7.23
CA VAL A 186 2.25 -38.02 5.86
C VAL A 186 1.19 -37.23 5.10
N CYS A 187 1.55 -36.04 4.62
CA CYS A 187 0.68 -35.20 3.81
C CYS A 187 0.69 -35.66 2.35
N THR A 188 -0.32 -36.43 1.95
CA THR A 188 -0.64 -36.69 0.55
C THR A 188 -1.12 -35.41 -0.12
N LYS A 189 -0.32 -34.86 -1.04
CA LYS A 189 -0.73 -33.74 -1.90
C LYS A 189 -1.73 -34.24 -2.96
N THR A 190 -3.01 -34.27 -2.60
CA THR A 190 -4.10 -34.33 -3.59
C THR A 190 -4.40 -32.93 -4.10
N GLU A 191 -4.31 -32.75 -5.42
CA GLU A 191 -4.68 -31.55 -6.19
C GLU A 191 -6.20 -31.29 -6.21
N ASN A 192 -6.84 -31.26 -5.05
CA ASN A 192 -8.20 -30.76 -4.94
C ASN A 192 -8.12 -29.27 -4.62
N ARG A 193 -8.69 -28.43 -5.51
CA ARG A 193 -9.00 -27.02 -5.24
C ARG A 193 -9.90 -26.97 -3.99
N THR A 194 -9.29 -26.90 -2.83
CA THR A 194 -9.99 -26.71 -1.58
C THR A 194 -10.70 -25.36 -1.65
N PRO A 195 -12.02 -25.30 -1.35
CA PRO A 195 -12.70 -24.02 -1.27
C PRO A 195 -11.96 -23.15 -0.25
N VAL A 196 -11.67 -21.91 -0.63
CA VAL A 196 -10.98 -20.95 0.24
C VAL A 196 -11.77 -20.87 1.55
N LYS A 197 -11.15 -21.31 2.66
CA LYS A 197 -11.80 -21.25 3.97
C LYS A 197 -12.12 -19.79 4.29
N PRO A 198 -13.37 -19.46 4.67
CA PRO A 198 -13.71 -18.10 5.02
C PRO A 198 -12.93 -17.67 6.26
N LEU A 199 -12.45 -16.43 6.26
CA LEU A 199 -11.77 -15.85 7.41
C LEU A 199 -12.74 -15.79 8.61
N PRO A 200 -12.28 -16.14 9.84
CA PRO A 200 -13.08 -15.98 11.03
C PRO A 200 -13.53 -14.52 11.21
N ALA A 201 -14.80 -14.33 11.58
CA ALA A 201 -15.32 -13.00 11.84
C ALA A 201 -14.63 -12.37 13.06
N LEU A 202 -14.16 -11.13 12.91
CA LEU A 202 -13.65 -10.35 14.04
C LEU A 202 -14.77 -10.00 15.01
N LYS A 203 -14.47 -10.03 16.31
CA LYS A 203 -15.38 -9.55 17.37
C LYS A 203 -15.68 -8.06 17.16
N ASP A 204 -16.92 -7.64 17.39
CA ASP A 204 -17.37 -6.26 17.11
C ASP A 204 -16.58 -5.18 17.85
N LYS A 205 -16.12 -5.48 19.07
CA LYS A 205 -15.27 -4.58 19.87
C LYS A 205 -13.94 -4.25 19.18
N VAL A 206 -13.47 -5.14 18.29
CA VAL A 206 -12.14 -5.06 17.66
C VAL A 206 -12.22 -4.47 16.25
N LYS A 207 -13.40 -4.45 15.62
CA LYS A 207 -13.58 -3.93 14.25
C LYS A 207 -13.20 -2.46 14.07
N ARG A 208 -13.19 -1.68 15.14
CA ARG A 208 -12.91 -0.22 15.12
C ARG A 208 -11.51 0.15 15.61
N VAL A 209 -10.68 -0.84 15.99
CA VAL A 209 -9.33 -0.60 16.50
C VAL A 209 -8.28 -1.12 15.52
N MET A 210 -7.07 -0.59 15.60
CA MET A 210 -5.93 -1.06 14.80
C MET A 210 -5.31 -2.33 15.41
N PHE A 211 -6.09 -3.41 15.52
CA PHE A 211 -5.68 -4.68 16.17
C PHE A 211 -4.54 -5.42 15.46
N TYR A 212 -4.19 -4.98 14.26
CA TYR A 212 -3.11 -5.51 13.42
C TYR A 212 -1.79 -4.74 13.61
N CYS A 213 -1.79 -3.65 14.38
CA CYS A 213 -0.58 -2.90 14.72
C CYS A 213 0.20 -3.56 15.86
#